data_AF-A0A2E7LLE4-F1
#
_entry.id   AF-A0A2E7LLE4-F1
#
_cell.length_a   1.000
_cell.length_b   1.000
_cell.length_c   1.000
_cell.angle_alpha   90.00
_cell.angle_beta   90.00
_cell.angle_gamma   90.00
#
_symmetry.space_group_name_H-M   'P 1'
#
loop_
_entity.id
_entity.type
_entity.pdbx_description
1 polymer ?
#
loop_
_entity_poly.entity_id
_entity_poly.type
_entity_poly.pdbx_seq_one_letter_code
_entity_poly.pdbx_strand_id
1 'polypeptide(L)'
;MGNFGVQFRRDLLVAIRGRTETANPIAFFVLALSLFVFAVGTDSETLPRVAPGVVWVVALFAAMLSTENLFHRDHDDGSLELMLLDSRPLFLGILGKLLAHWCVSGLPIAILSPLAAVFINAPFEIIAIL
;
A
#
# COMPACT_ATOMS: atom_id res chain seq x y z
N MET A 1 10.01 -12.28 -26.48
CA MET A 1 10.11 -12.60 -25.04
C MET A 1 10.62 -11.43 -24.16
N GLY A 2 10.60 -10.15 -24.59
CA GLY A 2 11.46 -9.13 -23.95
C GLY A 2 10.84 -7.87 -23.33
N ASN A 3 9.52 -7.71 -23.16
CA ASN A 3 8.95 -6.37 -22.83
C ASN A 3 8.26 -6.24 -21.46
N PHE A 4 8.24 -7.28 -20.63
CA PHE A 4 7.62 -7.19 -19.29
C PHE A 4 8.34 -6.18 -18.39
N GLY A 5 9.67 -6.16 -18.40
CA GLY A 5 10.46 -5.23 -17.60
C GLY A 5 10.29 -3.76 -18.01
N VAL A 6 10.10 -3.49 -19.30
CA VAL A 6 9.83 -2.14 -19.81
C VAL A 6 8.45 -1.67 -19.38
N GLN A 7 7.46 -2.56 -19.44
CA GLN A 7 6.10 -2.28 -19.01
C GLN A 7 6.04 -2.04 -17.49
N PHE A 8 6.67 -2.91 -16.70
CA PHE A 8 6.78 -2.74 -15.25
C PHE A 8 7.47 -1.42 -14.86
N ARG A 9 8.58 -1.05 -15.51
CA ARG A 9 9.26 0.23 -15.24
C ARG A 9 8.39 1.43 -15.60
N ARG A 10 7.66 1.37 -16.72
CA ARG A 10 6.73 2.44 -17.12
C ARG A 10 5.62 2.59 -16.08
N ASP A 11 5.01 1.48 -15.69
CA ASP A 11 3.89 1.47 -14.75
C ASP A 11 4.34 1.90 -13.35
N LEU A 12 5.58 1.56 -12.93
CA LEU A 12 6.20 2.05 -11.70
C LEU A 12 6.42 3.57 -11.71
N LEU A 13 6.92 4.11 -12.83
CA LEU A 13 7.10 5.57 -12.99
C LEU A 13 5.76 6.31 -12.99
N VAL A 14 4.72 5.73 -13.58
CA VAL A 14 3.36 6.27 -13.58
C VAL A 14 2.80 6.26 -12.15
N ALA A 15 2.92 5.13 -11.44
CA ALA A 15 2.49 5.00 -10.06
C ALA A 15 3.17 6.01 -9.13
N ILE A 16 4.48 6.26 -9.29
CA ILE A 16 5.23 7.25 -8.50
C ILE A 16 4.81 8.69 -8.85
N ARG A 17 4.47 8.96 -10.11
CA ARG A 17 4.00 10.29 -10.55
C ARG A 17 2.58 10.60 -10.09
N GLY A 18 1.77 9.57 -9.85
CA GLY A 18 0.44 9.66 -9.25
C GLY A 18 0.45 10.05 -7.77
N ARG A 19 1.16 11.14 -7.41
CA ARG A 19 1.42 11.57 -6.02
C ARG A 19 0.20 11.54 -5.10
N THR A 20 -0.97 11.95 -5.59
CA THR A 20 -2.21 11.98 -4.79
C THR A 20 -2.70 10.58 -4.43
N GLU A 21 -2.62 9.63 -5.35
CA GLU A 21 -3.07 8.24 -5.15
C GLU A 21 -2.11 7.45 -4.27
N THR A 22 -0.82 7.77 -4.31
CA THR A 22 0.15 7.20 -3.38
C THR A 22 0.07 7.83 -2.00
N ALA A 23 -0.13 9.15 -1.93
CA ALA A 23 -0.15 9.86 -0.67
C ALA A 23 -1.39 9.53 0.17
N ASN A 24 -2.54 9.27 -0.45
CA ASN A 24 -3.81 9.08 0.27
C ASN A 24 -3.80 7.83 1.18
N PRO A 25 -3.40 6.62 0.72
CA PRO A 25 -3.26 5.44 1.58
C PRO A 25 -2.24 5.62 2.70
N ILE A 26 -1.11 6.27 2.41
CA ILE A 26 -0.05 6.52 3.39
C ILE A 26 -0.53 7.50 4.46
N ALA A 27 -1.19 8.60 4.06
CA ALA A 27 -1.77 9.56 4.98
C ALA A 27 -2.86 8.92 5.84
N PHE A 28 -3.74 8.10 5.24
CA PHE A 28 -4.74 7.33 5.97
C PHE A 28 -4.08 6.40 7.00
N PHE A 29 -3.04 5.66 6.62
CA PHE A 29 -2.33 4.77 7.53
C PHE A 29 -1.77 5.52 8.74
N VAL A 30 -1.06 6.64 8.51
CA VAL A 30 -0.47 7.44 9.58
C VAL A 30 -1.54 8.06 10.48
N LEU A 31 -2.61 8.63 9.91
CA LEU A 31 -3.69 9.25 10.67
C LEU A 31 -4.47 8.22 11.49
N ALA A 32 -4.86 7.10 10.87
CA ALA A 32 -5.61 6.04 11.55
C ALA A 32 -4.78 5.39 12.67
N LEU A 33 -3.49 5.14 12.44
CA LEU A 33 -2.60 4.62 13.46
C LEU A 33 -2.43 5.63 14.61
N SER A 34 -2.25 6.91 14.30
CA SER A 34 -2.14 7.97 15.32
C SER A 34 -3.41 8.06 16.17
N LEU A 35 -4.58 8.10 15.52
CA LEU A 35 -5.88 8.11 16.21
C LEU A 35 -6.04 6.89 17.12
N PHE A 36 -5.57 5.72 16.69
CA PHE A 36 -5.62 4.52 17.51
C PHE A 36 -4.76 4.64 18.77
N VAL A 37 -3.51 5.10 18.63
CA VAL A 37 -2.61 5.33 19.77
C VAL A 37 -3.22 6.35 20.74
N PHE A 38 -3.83 7.43 20.23
CA PHE A 38 -4.54 8.41 21.05
C PHE A 38 -5.79 7.84 21.73
N ALA A 39 -6.54 6.96 21.06
CA ALA A 39 -7.77 6.37 21.59
C ALA A 39 -7.52 5.35 22.70
N VAL A 40 -6.45 4.54 22.58
CA VAL A 40 -6.05 3.59 23.63
C VAL A 40 -5.31 4.30 24.76
N GLY A 41 -4.59 5.38 24.47
CA GLY A 41 -3.75 6.07 25.44
C GLY A 41 -2.42 5.34 25.69
N THR A 42 -1.60 5.88 26.59
CA THR A 42 -0.26 5.34 26.93
C THR A 42 -0.32 4.23 27.98
N ASP A 43 -1.40 3.46 28.02
CA ASP A 43 -1.54 2.37 28.98
C ASP A 43 -0.62 1.20 28.58
N SER A 44 0.37 0.93 29.43
CA SER A 44 1.55 0.12 29.08
C SER A 44 1.25 -1.37 28.91
N GLU A 45 0.13 -1.87 29.45
CA GLU A 45 -0.25 -3.28 29.30
C GLU A 45 -1.13 -3.54 28.06
N THR A 46 -2.01 -2.60 27.73
CA THR A 46 -3.01 -2.80 26.68
C THR A 46 -2.46 -2.48 25.29
N LEU A 47 -1.64 -1.43 25.18
CA LEU A 47 -1.15 -0.95 23.89
C LEU A 47 -0.27 -2.00 23.15
N PRO A 48 0.72 -2.67 23.78
CA PRO A 48 1.54 -3.67 23.09
C PRO A 48 0.76 -4.92 22.68
N ARG A 49 -0.31 -5.28 23.41
CA ARG A 49 -1.14 -6.45 23.10
C ARG A 49 -2.00 -6.26 21.86
N VAL A 50 -2.51 -5.04 21.64
CA VAL A 50 -3.47 -4.75 20.57
C VAL A 50 -2.79 -4.15 19.33
N ALA A 51 -1.62 -3.52 19.51
CA ALA A 51 -0.85 -2.87 18.46
C ALA A 51 -0.61 -3.70 17.18
N PRO A 52 -0.21 -4.99 17.25
CA PRO A 52 0.04 -5.77 16.05
C PRO A 52 -1.21 -5.91 15.19
N GLY A 53 -2.34 -6.25 15.82
CA GLY A 53 -3.62 -6.40 15.12
C GLY A 53 -4.07 -5.10 14.48
N VAL A 54 -3.83 -3.97 15.14
CA VAL A 54 -4.21 -2.64 14.66
C VAL A 54 -3.40 -2.24 13.45
N VAL A 55 -2.08 -2.43 13.49
CA VAL A 55 -1.22 -2.11 12.35
C VAL A 55 -1.67 -2.90 11.11
N TRP A 56 -1.96 -4.19 11.27
CA TRP A 56 -2.49 -5.02 10.18
C TRP A 56 -3.86 -4.57 9.69
N VAL A 57 -4.79 -4.22 10.58
CA VAL A 57 -6.10 -3.70 10.19
C VAL A 57 -5.95 -2.38 9.41
N VAL A 58 -5.20 -1.43 9.95
CA VAL A 58 -5.00 -0.12 9.30
C VAL A 58 -4.26 -0.27 7.96
N ALA A 59 -3.27 -1.17 7.88
CA ALA A 59 -2.59 -1.50 6.63
C ALA A 59 -3.53 -2.10 5.58
N LEU A 60 -4.44 -3.00 5.99
CA LEU A 60 -5.44 -3.59 5.10
C LEU A 60 -6.44 -2.55 4.59
N PHE A 61 -6.91 -1.64 5.45
CA PHE A 61 -7.79 -0.54 5.03
C PHE A 61 -7.08 0.42 4.07
N ALA A 62 -5.82 0.76 4.35
CA ALA A 62 -5.00 1.56 3.44
C ALA A 62 -4.82 0.85 2.08
N ALA A 63 -4.58 -0.47 2.08
CA ALA A 63 -4.48 -1.25 0.86
C ALA A 63 -5.79 -1.30 0.07
N MET A 64 -6.94 -1.33 0.76
CA MET A 64 -8.26 -1.28 0.13
C MET A 64 -8.49 0.06 -0.61
N LEU A 65 -8.19 1.19 0.06
CA LEU A 65 -8.23 2.54 -0.53
C LEU A 65 -7.29 2.68 -1.73
N SER A 66 -6.12 2.05 -1.64
CA SER A 66 -5.12 2.03 -2.71
C SER A 66 -5.62 1.27 -3.94
N THR A 67 -6.27 0.12 -3.73
CA THR A 67 -6.72 -0.79 -4.80
C THR A 67 -7.92 -0.22 -5.58
N GLU A 68 -8.82 0.52 -4.92
CA GLU A 68 -10.01 1.12 -5.55
C GLU A 68 -9.66 2.10 -6.69
N ASN A 69 -8.49 2.74 -6.58
CA ASN A 69 -8.02 3.73 -7.55
C ASN A 69 -7.12 3.15 -8.66
N LEU A 70 -6.77 1.86 -8.58
CA LEU A 70 -5.75 1.25 -9.46
C LEU A 70 -6.13 1.29 -10.95
N PHE A 71 -7.40 1.05 -11.28
CA PHE A 71 -7.89 1.01 -12.67
C PHE A 71 -8.74 2.20 -13.06
N HIS A 72 -9.14 3.05 -12.10
CA HIS A 72 -10.00 4.21 -12.35
C HIS A 72 -9.35 5.16 -13.37
N ARG A 73 -8.06 5.44 -13.21
CA ARG A 73 -7.31 6.30 -14.15
C ARG A 73 -7.25 5.75 -15.57
N ASP A 74 -7.04 4.45 -15.69
CA ASP A 74 -6.92 3.80 -17.00
C ASP A 74 -8.26 3.70 -17.71
N HIS A 75 -9.34 3.62 -16.94
CA HIS A 75 -10.70 3.68 -17.46
C HIS A 75 -11.02 5.11 -17.94
N ASP A 76 -10.63 6.13 -17.18
CA ASP A 76 -10.88 7.53 -17.53
C ASP A 76 -10.08 8.03 -18.74
N ASP A 77 -8.88 7.48 -19.01
CA ASP A 77 -8.05 7.87 -20.17
C ASP A 77 -8.18 6.95 -21.40
N GLY A 78 -8.99 5.88 -21.31
CA GLY A 78 -9.19 4.89 -22.38
C GLY A 78 -8.07 3.85 -22.55
N SER A 79 -7.02 3.90 -21.73
CA SER A 79 -5.92 2.92 -21.71
C SER A 79 -6.41 1.50 -21.41
N LEU A 80 -7.47 1.35 -20.62
CA LEU A 80 -8.07 0.05 -20.32
C LEU A 80 -8.60 -0.64 -21.60
N GLU A 81 -9.23 0.13 -22.48
CA GLU A 81 -9.80 -0.34 -23.75
C GLU A 81 -8.68 -0.71 -24.73
N LEU A 82 -7.62 0.09 -24.77
CA LEU A 82 -6.41 -0.22 -25.54
C LEU A 82 -5.71 -1.49 -25.04
N MET A 83 -5.70 -1.73 -23.72
CA MET A 83 -5.16 -2.97 -23.15
C MET A 83 -5.98 -4.21 -23.55
N LEU A 84 -7.31 -4.08 -23.67
CA LEU A 84 -8.20 -5.17 -24.11
C LEU A 84 -8.05 -5.49 -25.60
N LEU A 85 -7.67 -4.51 -26.42
CA LEU A 85 -7.46 -4.65 -27.87
C LEU A 85 -6.04 -5.11 -28.24
N ASP A 86 -5.09 -5.05 -27.30
CA ASP A 86 -3.71 -5.49 -27.57
C ASP A 86 -3.63 -7.02 -27.72
N SER A 87 -2.75 -7.50 -28.59
CA SER A 87 -2.55 -8.94 -28.86
C SER A 87 -1.79 -9.66 -27.74
N ARG A 88 -1.48 -8.96 -26.64
CA ARG A 88 -0.74 -9.50 -25.51
C ARG A 88 -1.70 -10.11 -24.49
N PRO A 89 -1.27 -11.15 -23.76
CA PRO A 89 -2.06 -11.69 -22.66
C PRO A 89 -2.34 -10.63 -21.59
N LEU A 90 -3.62 -10.30 -21.42
CA LEU A 90 -4.12 -9.28 -20.49
C LEU A 90 -3.56 -9.46 -19.07
N PHE A 91 -3.40 -10.72 -18.66
CA PHE A 91 -2.85 -11.11 -17.36
C PHE A 91 -1.49 -10.49 -17.06
N LEU A 92 -0.58 -10.45 -18.04
CA LEU A 92 0.76 -9.88 -17.85
C LEU A 92 0.71 -8.36 -17.65
N GLY A 93 -0.22 -7.67 -18.31
CA GLY A 93 -0.42 -6.23 -18.11
C GLY A 93 -1.00 -5.91 -16.73
N ILE A 94 -1.99 -6.67 -16.29
CA ILE A 94 -2.60 -6.54 -14.96
C ILE A 94 -1.58 -6.84 -13.86
N LEU A 95 -0.79 -7.92 -14.01
CA LEU A 95 0.21 -8.31 -13.02
C LEU A 95 1.30 -7.23 -12.87
N GLY A 96 1.76 -6.64 -13.99
CA GLY A 96 2.73 -5.55 -13.97
C GLY A 96 2.22 -4.33 -13.19
N LYS A 97 0.97 -3.93 -13.42
CA LYS A 97 0.31 -2.84 -12.68
C LYS A 97 0.14 -3.15 -11.21
N LEU A 98 -0.32 -4.35 -10.87
CA LEU A 98 -0.52 -4.77 -9.50
C LEU A 98 0.80 -4.75 -8.71
N LEU A 99 1.88 -5.27 -9.29
CA LEU A 99 3.21 -5.26 -8.68
C LEU A 99 3.76 -3.83 -8.55
N ALA A 100 3.63 -3.00 -9.58
CA ALA A 100 4.09 -1.62 -9.54
C ALA A 100 3.35 -0.82 -8.46
N HIS A 101 2.04 -1.02 -8.35
CA HIS A 101 1.20 -0.41 -7.33
C HIS A 101 1.58 -0.89 -5.93
N TRP A 102 1.72 -2.20 -5.73
CA TRP A 102 2.11 -2.78 -4.45
C TRP A 102 3.49 -2.28 -3.99
N CYS A 103 4.46 -2.13 -4.91
CA CYS A 103 5.77 -1.56 -4.61
C CYS A 103 5.71 -0.08 -4.16
N VAL A 104 4.66 0.64 -4.52
CA VAL A 104 4.56 2.09 -4.30
C VAL A 104 3.65 2.42 -3.12
N SER A 105 2.66 1.58 -2.80
CA SER A 105 1.77 1.75 -1.64
C SER A 105 2.06 0.75 -0.52
N GLY A 106 2.15 -0.54 -0.84
CA GLY A 106 2.35 -1.62 0.13
C GLY A 106 3.76 -1.64 0.72
N LEU A 107 4.78 -1.41 -0.10
CA LEU A 107 6.19 -1.45 0.35
C LEU A 107 6.53 -0.32 1.36
N PRO A 108 6.07 0.94 1.17
CA PRO A 108 6.20 1.96 2.21
C PRO A 108 5.47 1.60 3.51
N ILE A 109 4.27 1.01 3.43
CA ILE A 109 3.51 0.59 4.62
C ILE A 109 4.27 -0.52 5.35
N ALA A 110 4.81 -1.51 4.63
CA ALA A 110 5.63 -2.56 5.21
C ALA A 110 6.90 -2.03 5.88
N ILE A 111 7.56 -1.03 5.29
CA ILE A 111 8.73 -0.37 5.90
C ILE A 111 8.33 0.48 7.12
N LEU A 112 7.14 1.08 7.11
CA LEU A 112 6.62 1.88 8.23
C LEU A 112 6.10 1.02 9.39
N SER A 113 5.78 -0.25 9.16
CA SER A 113 5.33 -1.21 10.18
C SER A 113 6.29 -1.31 11.39
N PRO A 114 7.62 -1.52 11.21
CA PRO A 114 8.57 -1.50 12.33
C PRO A 114 8.74 -0.10 12.95
N LEU A 115 8.51 0.99 12.20
CA LEU A 115 8.52 2.34 12.76
C LEU A 115 7.32 2.58 13.69
N ALA A 116 6.15 2.00 13.36
CA ALA A 116 4.98 1.99 14.23
C ALA A 116 5.25 1.24 15.55
N ALA A 117 6.03 0.16 15.51
CA ALA A 117 6.42 -0.58 16.71
C ALA A 117 7.27 0.26 17.68
N VAL A 118 8.15 1.13 17.15
CA VAL A 118 8.92 2.10 17.95
C VAL A 118 8.00 3.15 18.59
N PHE A 119 7.01 3.66 17.84
CA PHE A 119 6.02 4.62 18.34
C PHE A 119 5.20 4.09 19.52
N ILE A 120 5.05 2.77 19.61
CA ILE A 120 4.25 2.08 20.62
C ILE A 120 5.11 1.58 21.80
N ASN A 121 6.43 1.80 21.77
CA ASN A 121 7.38 1.29 22.78
C ASN A 121 7.26 -0.24 22.96
N ALA A 122 7.05 -0.95 21.84
CA ALA A 122 6.85 -2.39 21.85
C ALA A 122 8.17 -3.15 22.10
N PRO A 123 8.17 -4.26 22.86
CA PRO A 123 9.33 -5.13 22.98
C PRO A 123 9.78 -5.69 21.63
N PHE A 124 11.08 -5.95 21.49
CA PHE A 124 11.74 -6.35 20.24
C PHE A 124 11.13 -7.59 19.56
N GLU A 125 10.47 -8.48 20.31
CA GLU A 125 9.75 -9.65 19.77
C GLU A 125 8.56 -9.25 18.88
N ILE A 126 7.88 -8.15 19.20
CA ILE A 126 6.72 -7.67 18.42
C ILE A 126 7.18 -7.02 17.11
N ILE A 127 8.38 -6.44 17.09
CA ILE A 127 9.01 -5.87 15.89
C ILE A 127 9.26 -6.94 14.82
N ALA A 128 9.47 -8.21 15.21
CA ALA A 128 9.72 -9.31 14.28
C ALA A 128 8.45 -9.86 13.60
N ILE A 129 7.26 -9.54 14.13
CA ILE A 129 5.96 -10.05 13.64
C ILE A 129 5.25 -9.01 12.76
N LEU A 130 5.70 -7.75 12.83
CA LEU A 130 5.20 -6.57 12.11
C LEU A 130 5.99 -6.31 10.82
#